data_AF-A0A0F5FE83-F1
#
_entry.id   AF-A0A0F5FE83-F1
#
_cell.length_a   1.000
_cell.length_b   1.000
_cell.length_c   1.000
_cell.angle_alpha   90.00
_cell.angle_beta   90.00
_cell.angle_gamma   90.00
#
_symmetry.space_group_name_H-M   'P 1'
#
loop_
_entity.id
_entity.type
_entity.pdbx_description
1 polymer ?
#
loop_
_entity_poly.entity_id
_entity_poly.type
_entity_poly.pdbx_seq_one_letter_code
_entity_poly.pdbx_strand_id
1 'polypeptide(L)'
;MLALPGALAEESVDHPVFNGIAFSQAPEAGSGVCFGPDAAEAMSCAQDKCMAESGLGPEDCGVNLWCWPHGWVADVFMQHQEGPHWHSLICNANSRKELDLLVEAKCAADYLIECAPVRVWDMEGNEIAGQ
;
A
#
# COMPACT_ATOMS: atom_id res chain seq x y z
N MET A 1 16.09 -45.15 -29.51
CA MET A 1 15.97 -44.20 -28.39
C MET A 1 15.37 -42.93 -28.96
N LEU A 2 14.09 -42.69 -28.68
CA LEU A 2 13.33 -41.56 -29.21
C LEU A 2 13.68 -40.30 -28.41
N ALA A 3 14.12 -39.25 -29.09
CA ALA A 3 14.39 -37.95 -28.50
C ALA A 3 13.07 -37.28 -28.07
N LEU A 4 13.05 -36.72 -26.86
CA LEU A 4 11.93 -35.96 -26.31
C LEU A 4 11.85 -34.58 -27.01
N PRO A 5 10.65 -34.12 -27.42
CA PRO A 5 10.46 -32.78 -27.95
C PRO A 5 10.68 -31.71 -26.88
N GLY A 6 11.23 -30.58 -27.33
CA GLY A 6 11.71 -29.46 -26.53
C GLY A 6 10.68 -28.85 -25.59
N ALA A 7 11.20 -28.35 -24.48
CA ALA A 7 10.50 -27.42 -23.60
C ALA A 7 10.01 -26.22 -24.42
N LEU A 8 8.71 -25.96 -24.37
CA LEU A 8 8.15 -24.72 -24.87
C LEU A 8 8.64 -23.63 -23.93
N ALA A 9 9.39 -22.66 -24.48
CA ALA A 9 9.64 -21.41 -23.80
C ALA A 9 8.28 -20.76 -23.54
N GLU A 10 7.94 -20.55 -22.27
CA GLU A 10 6.84 -19.68 -21.92
C GLU A 10 7.29 -18.25 -22.23
N GLU A 11 6.82 -17.70 -23.34
CA GLU A 11 6.82 -16.25 -23.52
C GLU A 11 5.98 -15.67 -22.39
N SER A 12 6.64 -14.97 -21.47
CA SER A 12 5.97 -14.17 -20.45
C SER A 12 5.15 -13.12 -21.18
N VAL A 13 3.85 -13.35 -21.28
CA VAL A 13 2.92 -12.33 -21.75
C VAL A 13 2.99 -11.21 -20.71
N ASP A 14 3.45 -10.04 -21.14
CA ASP A 14 3.49 -8.80 -20.35
C ASP A 14 2.06 -8.29 -20.13
N HIS A 15 1.31 -9.05 -19.34
CA HIS A 15 0.12 -8.56 -18.69
C HIS A 15 0.60 -7.67 -17.54
N PRO A 16 -0.01 -6.49 -17.32
CA PRO A 16 0.32 -5.70 -16.13
C PRO A 16 0.18 -6.62 -14.93
N VAL A 17 1.27 -6.80 -14.19
CA VAL A 17 1.28 -7.71 -13.04
C VAL A 17 0.27 -7.12 -12.05
N PHE A 18 -0.88 -7.79 -11.90
CA PHE A 18 -1.87 -7.43 -10.90
C PHE A 18 -1.26 -7.67 -9.53
N ASN A 19 -0.59 -6.65 -9.01
CA ASN A 19 -0.01 -6.66 -7.69
C ASN A 19 -1.08 -6.28 -6.67
N GLY A 20 -0.88 -6.76 -5.44
CA GLY A 20 -1.48 -6.15 -4.27
C GLY A 20 -0.52 -5.16 -3.64
N ILE A 21 -1.04 -4.32 -2.74
CA ILE A 21 -0.26 -3.46 -1.86
C ILE A 21 -0.51 -3.88 -0.41
N ALA A 22 0.56 -4.12 0.33
CA ALA A 22 0.50 -4.34 1.77
C ALA A 22 1.01 -3.10 2.53
N PHE A 23 0.40 -2.85 3.69
CA PHE A 23 0.79 -1.77 4.58
C PHE A 23 0.87 -2.22 6.03
N SER A 24 1.95 -1.83 6.66
CA SER A 24 2.19 -2.01 8.09
C SER A 24 2.48 -0.66 8.71
N GLN A 25 2.00 -0.43 9.93
CA GLN A 25 2.33 0.77 10.67
C GLN A 25 2.53 0.49 12.15
N ALA A 26 3.43 1.25 12.74
CA ALA A 26 3.47 1.53 14.17
C ALA A 26 2.99 2.98 14.31
N PRO A 27 1.76 3.22 14.80
CA PRO A 27 1.22 4.57 14.92
C PRO A 27 2.23 5.50 15.60
N GLU A 28 2.35 6.71 15.07
CA GLU A 28 3.29 7.76 15.54
C GLU A 28 4.80 7.49 15.36
N ALA A 29 5.21 6.28 15.00
CA ALA A 29 6.62 5.90 14.93
C ALA A 29 7.13 5.61 13.52
N GLY A 30 6.30 5.03 12.65
CA GLY A 30 6.71 4.75 11.27
C GLY A 30 5.77 3.80 10.52
N SER A 31 6.02 3.63 9.23
CA SER A 31 5.21 2.78 8.36
C SER A 31 6.04 2.00 7.34
N GLY A 32 5.40 1.05 6.66
CA GLY A 32 6.01 0.28 5.59
C GLY A 32 5.00 -0.11 4.53
N VAL A 33 5.41 0.01 3.27
CA VAL A 33 4.61 -0.33 2.08
C VAL A 33 5.40 -1.28 1.19
N CYS A 34 4.76 -2.36 0.75
CA CYS A 34 5.31 -3.23 -0.29
C CYS A 34 4.22 -3.66 -1.29
N PHE A 35 4.61 -3.74 -2.56
CA PHE A 35 3.80 -4.28 -3.64
C PHE A 35 4.23 -5.72 -3.93
N GLY A 36 3.29 -6.58 -4.31
CA GLY A 36 3.60 -7.92 -4.77
C GLY A 36 2.35 -8.74 -5.09
N PRO A 37 2.49 -9.82 -5.89
CA PRO A 37 1.38 -10.70 -6.25
C PRO A 37 0.99 -11.65 -5.10
N ASP A 38 1.92 -11.93 -4.19
CA ASP A 38 1.68 -12.76 -3.00
C ASP A 38 1.41 -11.89 -1.76
N ALA A 39 0.34 -12.24 -1.05
CA ALA A 39 -0.11 -11.51 0.12
C ALA A 39 0.88 -11.61 1.29
N ALA A 40 1.35 -12.83 1.58
CA ALA A 40 2.19 -13.08 2.75
C ALA A 40 3.58 -12.44 2.60
N GLU A 41 4.18 -12.56 1.42
CA GLU A 41 5.46 -11.92 1.09
C GLU A 41 5.36 -10.39 1.15
N ALA A 42 4.30 -9.80 0.56
CA ALA A 42 4.10 -8.37 0.60
C ALA A 42 3.87 -7.85 2.04
N MET A 43 3.05 -8.56 2.83
CA MET A 43 2.79 -8.20 4.23
C MET A 43 4.04 -8.30 5.10
N SER A 44 4.85 -9.36 4.95
CA SER A 44 6.13 -9.50 5.65
C SER A 44 7.08 -8.35 5.29
N CYS A 45 7.21 -8.05 4.00
CA CYS A 45 8.04 -6.93 3.53
C CYS A 45 7.58 -5.58 4.10
N ALA A 46 6.27 -5.34 4.17
CA ALA A 46 5.72 -4.11 4.73
C ALA A 46 6.02 -4.00 6.24
N GLN A 47 5.90 -5.11 6.99
CA GLN A 47 6.24 -5.15 8.41
C GLN A 47 7.74 -4.90 8.65
N ASP A 48 8.61 -5.51 7.84
CA ASP A 48 10.06 -5.31 7.93
C ASP A 48 10.44 -3.84 7.67
N LYS A 49 9.81 -3.18 6.69
CA LYS A 49 10.02 -1.75 6.44
C LYS A 49 9.52 -0.88 7.59
N CYS A 50 8.36 -1.19 8.16
CA CYS A 50 7.86 -0.49 9.34
C CYS A 50 8.87 -0.58 10.50
N MET A 51 9.42 -1.76 10.79
CA MET A 51 10.41 -1.93 11.86
C MET A 51 11.69 -1.15 11.56
N ALA A 52 12.14 -1.14 10.30
CA ALA A 52 13.31 -0.38 9.88
C ALA A 52 13.12 1.15 10.01
N GLU A 53 11.92 1.66 9.73
CA GLU A 53 11.59 3.08 9.83
C GLU A 53 11.37 3.53 11.28
N SER A 54 10.64 2.73 12.07
CA SER A 54 10.25 3.07 13.45
C SER A 54 11.30 2.71 14.51
N GLY A 55 12.17 1.73 14.23
CA GLY A 55 13.06 1.14 15.24
C GLY A 55 12.37 0.25 16.27
N LEU A 56 11.10 -0.10 16.05
CA LEU A 56 10.28 -0.92 16.95
C LEU A 56 10.23 -2.40 16.54
N GLY A 57 9.56 -3.21 17.37
CA GLY A 57 9.43 -4.66 17.17
C GLY A 57 8.25 -5.04 16.27
N PRO A 58 8.17 -6.33 15.88
CA PRO A 58 7.06 -6.85 15.07
C PRO A 58 5.69 -6.75 15.78
N GLU A 59 5.67 -6.70 17.11
CA GLU A 59 4.45 -6.49 17.91
C GLU A 59 3.88 -5.07 17.78
N ASP A 60 4.73 -4.08 17.47
CA ASP A 60 4.34 -2.68 17.30
C ASP A 60 4.00 -2.37 15.83
N CYS A 61 4.70 -3.03 14.90
CA CYS A 61 4.47 -2.91 13.46
C CYS A 61 3.34 -3.84 12.99
N GLY A 62 2.10 -3.41 13.21
CA GLY A 62 0.92 -4.14 12.79
C GLY A 62 0.66 -4.02 11.29
N VAL A 63 0.57 -5.16 10.60
CA VAL A 63 0.05 -5.22 9.22
C VAL A 63 -1.44 -4.88 9.24
N ASN A 64 -1.80 -3.73 8.66
CA ASN A 64 -3.18 -3.23 8.72
C ASN A 64 -4.03 -3.69 7.53
N LEU A 65 -3.41 -3.90 6.36
CA LEU A 65 -4.12 -4.27 5.13
C LEU A 65 -3.21 -4.92 4.09
N TRP A 66 -3.86 -5.70 3.21
CA TRP A 66 -3.37 -6.04 1.88
C TRP A 66 -4.53 -5.89 0.89
N CYS A 67 -4.34 -5.11 -0.17
CA CYS A 67 -5.36 -4.87 -1.20
C CYS A 67 -4.94 -5.43 -2.54
N TRP A 68 -5.77 -6.30 -3.12
CA TRP A 68 -5.57 -6.84 -4.47
C TRP A 68 -6.88 -6.77 -5.30
N PRO A 69 -6.85 -6.22 -6.52
CA PRO A 69 -5.76 -5.44 -7.11
C PRO A 69 -5.56 -4.12 -6.37
N HIS A 70 -4.35 -3.55 -6.41
CA HIS A 70 -4.08 -2.31 -5.66
C HIS A 70 -4.76 -1.06 -6.26
N GLY A 71 -4.95 -0.99 -7.59
CA GLY A 71 -5.53 0.18 -8.26
C GLY A 71 -4.77 1.49 -7.97
N TRP A 72 -5.45 2.63 -8.02
CA TRP A 72 -4.92 3.87 -7.44
C TRP A 72 -4.97 3.78 -5.91
N VAL A 73 -3.90 4.23 -5.25
CA VAL A 73 -3.74 4.15 -3.80
C VAL A 73 -3.32 5.49 -3.22
N ALA A 74 -3.87 5.86 -2.07
CA ALA A 74 -3.38 6.95 -1.23
C ALA A 74 -3.07 6.43 0.17
N ASP A 75 -1.91 6.80 0.69
CA ASP A 75 -1.65 6.83 2.12
C ASP A 75 -2.05 8.21 2.66
N VAL A 76 -3.04 8.23 3.55
CA VAL A 76 -3.61 9.44 4.11
C VAL A 76 -3.16 9.59 5.56
N PHE A 77 -2.42 10.68 5.84
CA PHE A 77 -2.12 11.10 7.20
C PHE A 77 -3.41 11.58 7.88
N MET A 78 -3.62 11.15 9.12
CA MET A 78 -4.80 11.42 9.91
C MET A 78 -4.38 11.91 11.29
N GLN A 79 -4.80 13.09 11.71
CA GLN A 79 -4.50 13.67 13.02
C GLN A 79 -5.80 13.95 13.78
N HIS A 80 -6.00 13.25 14.90
CA HIS A 80 -7.14 13.50 15.79
C HIS A 80 -6.98 14.82 16.54
N GLN A 81 -8.10 15.47 16.86
CA GLN A 81 -8.18 16.63 17.76
C GLN A 81 -7.56 16.42 19.15
N GLU A 82 -7.37 15.16 19.57
CA GLU A 82 -6.85 14.81 20.90
C GLU A 82 -5.33 14.57 20.90
N GLY A 83 -4.67 14.65 19.74
CA GLY A 83 -3.23 14.48 19.61
C GLY A 83 -2.74 13.21 18.88
N PRO A 84 -3.45 12.06 18.90
CA PRO A 84 -2.99 10.89 18.16
C PRO A 84 -2.97 11.09 16.64
N HIS A 85 -1.93 10.56 15.98
CA HIS A 85 -1.88 10.47 14.52
C HIS A 85 -1.58 9.07 14.00
N TRP A 86 -2.15 8.78 12.83
CA TRP A 86 -1.99 7.49 12.15
C TRP A 86 -2.14 7.67 10.65
N HIS A 87 -1.92 6.58 9.93
CA HIS A 87 -2.05 6.50 8.50
C HIS A 87 -3.22 5.60 8.11
N SER A 88 -4.02 6.05 7.16
CA SER A 88 -5.11 5.28 6.56
C SER A 88 -4.84 5.13 5.07
N LEU A 89 -4.69 3.90 4.60
CA LEU A 89 -4.64 3.65 3.16
C LEU A 89 -6.04 3.53 2.56
N ILE A 90 -6.19 4.14 1.40
CA ILE A 90 -7.30 3.95 0.46
C ILE A 90 -6.70 3.27 -0.76
N CYS A 91 -7.26 2.14 -1.19
CA CYS A 91 -6.77 1.35 -2.30
C CYS A 91 -7.92 0.98 -3.25
N ASN A 92 -7.56 0.42 -4.41
CA ASN A 92 -8.47 -0.08 -5.44
C ASN A 92 -9.38 1.00 -6.06
N ALA A 93 -8.92 2.25 -6.13
CA ALA A 93 -9.60 3.26 -6.92
C ALA A 93 -9.32 3.05 -8.42
N ASN A 94 -10.35 3.17 -9.26
CA ASN A 94 -10.27 2.95 -10.70
C ASN A 94 -9.74 4.18 -11.46
N SER A 95 -9.52 5.30 -10.78
CA SER A 95 -8.90 6.49 -11.36
C SER A 95 -8.35 7.40 -10.28
N ARG A 96 -7.44 8.32 -10.65
CA ARG A 96 -7.00 9.40 -9.76
C ARG A 96 -8.17 10.21 -9.20
N LYS A 97 -9.14 10.54 -10.05
CA LYS A 97 -10.32 11.31 -9.64
C LYS A 97 -11.16 10.58 -8.59
N GLU A 98 -11.33 9.26 -8.74
CA GLU A 98 -12.02 8.46 -7.74
C GLU A 98 -11.25 8.42 -6.43
N LEU A 99 -9.92 8.27 -6.48
CA LEU A 99 -9.07 8.31 -5.29
C LEU A 99 -9.23 9.65 -4.54
N ASP A 100 -9.19 10.77 -5.26
CA ASP A 100 -9.35 12.10 -4.67
C ASP A 100 -10.71 12.25 -3.94
N LEU A 101 -11.80 11.73 -4.53
CA LEU A 101 -13.14 11.74 -3.91
C LEU A 101 -13.22 10.86 -2.66
N LEU A 102 -12.54 9.70 -2.66
CA LEU A 102 -12.48 8.82 -1.49
C LEU A 102 -11.67 9.46 -0.36
N VAL A 103 -10.57 10.15 -0.68
CA VAL A 103 -9.77 10.91 0.29
C VAL A 103 -10.61 12.05 0.86
N GLU A 104 -11.31 12.83 0.03
CA GLU A 104 -12.21 13.89 0.47
C GLU A 104 -13.27 13.37 1.45
N ALA A 105 -13.93 12.27 1.09
CA ALA A 105 -14.93 11.63 1.95
C ALA A 105 -14.33 11.13 3.27
N LYS A 106 -13.10 10.60 3.26
CA LYS A 106 -12.40 10.15 4.46
C LYS A 106 -12.03 11.33 5.37
N CYS A 107 -11.58 12.44 4.79
CA CYS A 107 -11.16 13.65 5.50
C CYS A 107 -12.30 14.53 5.98
N ALA A 108 -13.55 14.25 5.60
CA ALA A 108 -14.73 14.98 6.07
C ALA A 108 -15.11 14.68 7.53
N ALA A 109 -14.39 13.81 8.23
CA ALA A 109 -14.63 13.50 9.63
C ALA A 109 -14.34 14.70 10.53
N ASP A 110 -15.29 15.02 11.40
CA ASP A 110 -15.24 16.20 12.26
C ASP A 110 -14.14 16.13 13.33
N TYR A 111 -13.77 14.94 13.80
CA TYR A 111 -12.75 14.71 14.82
C TYR A 111 -11.30 14.89 14.36
N LEU A 112 -11.06 15.18 13.07
CA LEU A 112 -9.73 15.37 12.51
C LEU A 112 -9.36 16.86 12.47
N ILE A 113 -8.14 17.20 12.89
CA ILE A 113 -7.57 18.55 12.68
C ILE A 113 -6.69 18.64 11.44
N GLU A 114 -6.15 17.50 11.01
CA GLU A 114 -5.37 17.40 9.78
C GLU A 114 -5.70 16.05 9.11
N CYS A 115 -5.91 16.10 7.80
CA CYS A 115 -6.15 14.93 6.98
C CYS A 115 -5.72 15.25 5.55
N ALA A 116 -4.71 14.54 5.05
CA ALA A 116 -4.18 14.77 3.71
C ALA A 116 -3.47 13.52 3.17
N PRO A 117 -3.52 13.28 1.85
CA PRO A 117 -2.67 12.26 1.24
C PRO A 117 -1.21 12.67 1.36
N VAL A 118 -0.38 11.81 1.90
CA VAL A 118 1.07 12.03 2.05
C VAL A 118 1.90 11.21 1.06
N ARG A 119 1.33 10.12 0.53
CA ARG A 119 1.87 9.35 -0.59
C ARG A 119 0.74 8.89 -1.49
N VAL A 120 0.97 8.90 -2.80
CA VAL A 120 0.02 8.42 -3.81
C VAL A 120 0.72 7.53 -4.82
N TRP A 121 0.13 6.35 -5.06
CA TRP A 121 0.59 5.40 -6.08
C TRP A 121 -0.43 5.27 -7.22
N ASP A 122 0.06 5.24 -8.46
CA ASP A 122 -0.75 4.96 -9.64
C ASP A 122 -1.05 3.45 -9.79
N MET A 123 -1.74 3.10 -10.88
CA MET A 123 -2.07 1.71 -11.23
C MET A 123 -0.87 0.85 -11.61
N GLU A 124 0.29 1.45 -11.88
CA GLU A 124 1.55 0.75 -12.16
C GLU A 124 2.36 0.54 -10.87
N GLY A 125 1.91 1.11 -9.75
CA GLY A 125 2.61 1.09 -8.47
C GLY A 125 3.71 2.15 -8.36
N ASN A 126 3.79 3.10 -9.31
CA ASN A 126 4.71 4.22 -9.20
C ASN A 126 4.18 5.22 -8.18
N GLU A 127 5.04 5.66 -7.28
CA GLU A 127 4.74 6.79 -6.41
C GLU A 127 4.84 8.09 -7.22
N ILE A 128 3.75 8.84 -7.30
CA ILE A 128 3.58 9.97 -8.24
C ILE A 128 3.24 11.29 -7.56
N ALA A 129 3.09 11.30 -6.23
CA ALA A 129 3.08 12.52 -5.44
C ALA A 129 3.36 12.21 -3.96
N GLY A 130 4.28 13.00 -3.40
CA GLY A 130 4.68 13.11 -1.99
C GLY A 130 5.45 14.42 -1.81
N GLN A 131 4.76 15.55 -1.99
CA GLN A 131 5.17 16.90 -1.60
C GLN A 131 3.95 17.71 -1.21
#